data_AF-A0A227NE14-F1
#
_entry.id   AF-A0A227NE14-F1
#
_cell.length_a   1.000
_cell.length_b   1.000
_cell.length_c   1.000
_cell.angle_alpha   90.00
_cell.angle_beta   90.00
_cell.angle_gamma   90.00
#
_symmetry.space_group_name_H-M   'P 1'
#
loop_
_entity.id
_entity.type
_entity.pdbx_description
1 polymer ?
#
loop_
_entity_poly.entity_id
_entity_poly.type
_entity_poly.pdbx_seq_one_letter_code
_entity_poly.pdbx_strand_id
1 'polypeptide(L)'
;MNNIDYFKLQAKNLHRDFKTKILDFDKELNRFAYVYTPKYFAVDAIISDFDIDEENFTLMNAQHIIANIAGFDKWGTLIKVSESELQLAKLIFEHQDKIDLISWNFYIADAQSMNEEELDAEIQVEIFKQVVIEDNIFDMVIDSYLIKDEY
;
A
#
# COMPACT_ATOMS: atom_id res chain seq x y z
N MET A 1 -10.21 3.56 -15.06
CA MET A 1 -10.76 3.04 -13.78
C MET A 1 -10.73 4.21 -12.81
N ASN A 2 -11.81 4.50 -12.08
CA ASN A 2 -11.76 5.55 -11.04
C ASN A 2 -10.89 5.07 -9.86
N ASN A 3 -10.49 5.99 -8.97
CA ASN A 3 -9.56 5.66 -7.90
C ASN A 3 -10.16 4.64 -6.90
N ILE A 4 -11.46 4.68 -6.62
CA ILE A 4 -12.12 3.67 -5.76
C ILE A 4 -12.03 2.27 -6.38
N ASP A 5 -12.30 2.15 -7.68
CA ASP A 5 -12.26 0.87 -8.38
C ASP A 5 -10.84 0.31 -8.47
N TYR A 6 -9.82 1.17 -8.46
CA TYR A 6 -8.43 0.76 -8.25
C TYR A 6 -8.25 0.05 -6.91
N PHE A 7 -8.63 0.67 -5.80
CA PHE A 7 -8.48 0.03 -4.49
C PHE A 7 -9.32 -1.24 -4.34
N LYS A 8 -10.51 -1.30 -4.96
CA LYS A 8 -11.31 -2.54 -5.03
C LYS A 8 -10.58 -3.64 -5.78
N LEU A 9 -9.88 -3.30 -6.88
CA LEU A 9 -9.08 -4.25 -7.63
C LEU A 9 -7.89 -4.74 -6.79
N GLN A 10 -7.20 -3.84 -6.08
CA GLN A 10 -6.09 -4.23 -5.21
C GLN A 10 -6.53 -5.16 -4.09
N ALA A 11 -7.67 -4.91 -3.45
CA ALA A 11 -8.21 -5.82 -2.43
C ALA A 11 -8.54 -7.21 -2.99
N LYS A 12 -9.05 -7.28 -4.23
CA LYS A 12 -9.31 -8.56 -4.92
C LYS A 12 -8.01 -9.28 -5.29
N ASN A 13 -6.97 -8.55 -5.69
CA ASN A 13 -5.67 -9.11 -6.03
C ASN A 13 -4.98 -9.67 -4.78
N LEU A 14 -4.95 -8.92 -3.68
CA LEU A 14 -4.42 -9.39 -2.39
C LEU A 14 -5.15 -10.65 -1.92
N HIS A 15 -6.49 -10.64 -1.94
CA HIS A 15 -7.27 -11.83 -1.59
C HIS A 15 -7.05 -13.02 -2.54
N ARG A 16 -6.68 -12.77 -3.81
CA ARG A 16 -6.31 -13.84 -4.73
C ARG A 16 -4.95 -14.45 -4.36
N ASP A 17 -3.98 -13.62 -3.99
CA ASP A 17 -2.66 -14.09 -3.58
C ASP A 17 -2.72 -14.91 -2.29
N PHE A 18 -3.52 -14.48 -1.31
CA PHE A 18 -3.76 -15.26 -0.09
C PHE A 18 -4.41 -16.62 -0.36
N LYS A 19 -5.13 -16.81 -1.48
CA LYS A 19 -5.70 -18.11 -1.86
C LYS A 19 -4.69 -19.08 -2.46
N THR A 20 -3.48 -18.63 -2.75
CA THR A 20 -2.39 -19.51 -3.18
C THR A 20 -1.77 -20.31 -2.03
N LYS A 21 -2.26 -20.08 -0.80
CA LYS A 21 -1.87 -20.76 0.44
C LYS A 21 -1.84 -22.27 0.29
N ILE A 22 -0.66 -22.86 0.53
CA ILE A 22 -0.44 -24.30 0.61
C ILE A 22 0.28 -24.58 1.94
N LEU A 23 -0.13 -25.65 2.63
CA LEU A 23 0.58 -26.12 3.83
C LEU A 23 1.79 -26.94 3.38
N ASP A 24 2.99 -26.49 3.72
CA ASP A 24 4.24 -27.21 3.44
C ASP A 24 5.08 -27.38 4.71
N PHE A 25 6.00 -28.33 4.71
CA PHE A 25 6.89 -28.55 5.85
C PHE A 25 8.11 -27.62 5.74
N ASP A 26 8.16 -26.63 6.64
CA ASP A 26 9.30 -25.74 6.78
C ASP A 26 10.42 -26.46 7.56
N LYS A 27 11.55 -26.69 6.88
CA LYS A 27 12.71 -27.37 7.43
C LYS A 27 13.49 -26.53 8.44
N GLU A 28 13.48 -25.20 8.29
CA GLU A 28 14.21 -24.29 9.18
C GLU A 28 13.46 -24.15 10.51
N LEU A 29 12.14 -24.10 10.46
CA LEU A 29 11.27 -24.02 11.63
C LEU A 29 10.87 -25.40 12.19
N ASN A 30 11.19 -26.48 11.48
CA ASN A 30 10.84 -27.86 11.82
C ASN A 30 9.33 -28.03 12.15
N ARG A 31 8.47 -27.38 11.38
CA ARG A 31 7.00 -27.40 11.53
C ARG A 31 6.32 -27.21 10.17
N PHE A 32 5.04 -27.56 10.09
CA PHE A 32 4.23 -27.14 8.95
C PHE A 32 3.96 -25.63 9.01
N ALA A 33 4.14 -24.96 7.89
CA ALA A 33 3.89 -23.54 7.71
C ALA A 33 3.15 -23.30 6.38
N TYR A 34 2.49 -22.16 6.28
CA TYR A 34 1.88 -21.75 5.03
C TYR A 34 2.93 -21.16 4.09
N VAL A 35 2.87 -21.59 2.83
CA VAL A 35 3.68 -21.06 1.74
C VAL A 35 2.73 -20.50 0.69
N TYR A 36 3.12 -19.36 0.13
CA TYR A 36 2.34 -18.62 -0.87
C TYR A 36 3.10 -18.55 -2.20
N THR A 37 2.35 -18.47 -3.30
CA THR A 37 2.89 -18.18 -4.64
C THR A 37 2.21 -16.92 -5.18
N PRO A 38 2.42 -15.77 -4.51
CA PRO A 38 1.69 -14.55 -4.83
C PRO A 38 2.12 -13.97 -6.18
N LYS A 39 1.21 -13.26 -6.84
CA LYS A 39 1.49 -12.56 -8.10
C LYS A 39 1.57 -11.04 -7.93
N TYR A 40 0.82 -10.46 -6.99
CA TYR A 40 0.64 -9.01 -6.90
C TYR A 40 1.27 -8.43 -5.64
N PHE A 41 1.29 -9.19 -4.54
CA PHE A 41 1.72 -8.68 -3.23
C PHE A 41 2.75 -9.58 -2.54
N ALA A 42 3.68 -8.96 -1.82
CA ALA A 42 4.56 -9.63 -0.86
C ALA A 42 3.75 -10.10 0.36
N VAL A 43 3.04 -11.22 0.21
CA VAL A 43 2.07 -11.73 1.19
C VAL A 43 2.72 -11.97 2.56
N ASP A 44 3.93 -12.53 2.62
CA ASP A 44 4.60 -12.81 3.89
C ASP A 44 4.90 -11.53 4.69
N ALA A 45 5.32 -10.45 4.00
CA ALA A 45 5.51 -9.14 4.63
C ALA A 45 4.18 -8.58 5.16
N ILE A 46 3.11 -8.66 4.36
CA ILE A 46 1.78 -8.22 4.77
C ILE A 46 1.25 -9.03 5.98
N ILE A 47 1.49 -10.33 6.03
CA ILE A 47 1.08 -11.16 7.19
C ILE A 47 1.80 -10.68 8.45
N SER A 48 3.11 -10.48 8.36
CA SER A 48 3.94 -10.02 9.48
C SER A 48 3.52 -8.63 9.98
N ASP A 49 3.38 -7.67 9.06
CA ASP A 49 3.18 -6.26 9.43
C ASP A 49 1.76 -5.96 9.92
N PHE A 50 0.78 -6.79 9.54
CA PHE A 50 -0.62 -6.59 9.91
C PHE A 50 -1.19 -7.67 10.84
N ASP A 51 -0.36 -8.57 11.36
CA ASP A 51 -0.73 -9.65 12.30
C ASP A 51 -1.97 -10.44 11.83
N ILE A 52 -1.90 -10.95 10.59
CA ILE A 52 -3.05 -11.54 9.90
C ILE A 52 -3.31 -12.99 10.38
N ASP A 53 -4.56 -13.27 10.75
CA ASP A 53 -5.06 -14.65 10.86
C ASP A 53 -5.21 -15.29 9.46
N GLU A 54 -4.19 -16.05 9.07
CA GLU A 54 -4.09 -16.72 7.79
C GLU A 54 -5.22 -17.75 7.55
N GLU A 55 -5.86 -18.27 8.59
CA GLU A 55 -6.94 -19.26 8.47
C GLU A 55 -8.29 -18.66 8.11
N ASN A 56 -8.54 -17.41 8.54
CA ASN A 56 -9.83 -16.74 8.39
C ASN A 56 -9.75 -15.49 7.51
N PHE A 57 -8.80 -15.46 6.56
CA PHE A 57 -8.61 -14.31 5.69
C PHE A 57 -9.72 -14.17 4.63
N THR A 58 -10.55 -13.13 4.76
CA THR A 58 -11.64 -12.84 3.82
C THR A 58 -11.33 -11.67 2.90
N LEU A 59 -12.16 -11.44 1.88
CA LEU A 59 -12.09 -10.24 1.04
C LEU A 59 -12.25 -8.94 1.86
N MET A 60 -13.05 -8.97 2.94
CA MET A 60 -13.23 -7.80 3.80
C MET A 60 -11.92 -7.50 4.55
N ASN A 61 -11.21 -8.53 5.05
CA ASN A 61 -9.88 -8.36 5.62
C ASN A 61 -8.95 -7.70 4.59
N ALA A 62 -8.89 -8.23 3.36
CA ALA A 62 -8.07 -7.64 2.30
C ALA A 62 -8.42 -6.17 2.02
N GLN A 63 -9.71 -5.79 2.03
CA GLN A 63 -10.11 -4.39 1.90
C GLN A 63 -9.59 -3.50 3.03
N HIS A 64 -9.62 -3.97 4.27
CA HIS A 64 -9.05 -3.23 5.40
C HIS A 64 -7.54 -3.11 5.31
N ILE A 65 -6.83 -4.17 4.92
CA ILE A 65 -5.39 -4.14 4.73
C ILE A 65 -5.00 -3.14 3.64
N ILE A 66 -5.67 -3.16 2.49
CA ILE A 66 -5.41 -2.18 1.42
C ILE A 66 -5.66 -0.74 1.88
N ALA A 67 -6.68 -0.51 2.71
CA ALA A 67 -6.91 0.81 3.29
C ALA A 67 -5.76 1.24 4.23
N ASN A 68 -5.28 0.34 5.09
CA ASN A 68 -4.16 0.61 5.98
C ASN A 68 -2.87 0.92 5.21
N ILE A 69 -2.56 0.11 4.19
CA ILE A 69 -1.43 0.33 3.30
C ILE A 69 -1.55 1.68 2.57
N ALA A 70 -2.76 2.10 2.21
CA ALA A 70 -3.04 3.40 1.61
C ALA A 70 -3.10 4.56 2.62
N GLY A 71 -2.84 4.31 3.91
CA GLY A 71 -2.79 5.33 4.96
C GLY A 71 -4.09 5.61 5.73
N PHE A 72 -5.09 4.72 5.63
CA PHE A 72 -6.39 4.87 6.28
C PHE A 72 -6.64 3.78 7.31
N ASP A 73 -7.36 4.08 8.39
CA ASP A 73 -7.67 3.13 9.47
C ASP A 73 -8.56 1.94 9.03
N LYS A 74 -9.42 2.16 8.02
CA LYS A 74 -10.31 1.12 7.49
C LYS A 74 -10.84 1.47 6.12
N TRP A 75 -11.29 0.42 5.41
CA TRP A 75 -11.94 0.54 4.10
C TRP A 75 -13.09 1.56 4.07
N GLY A 76 -13.93 1.57 5.12
CA GLY A 76 -15.07 2.48 5.22
C GLY A 76 -14.69 3.97 5.29
N THR A 77 -13.46 4.28 5.68
CA THR A 77 -12.91 5.64 5.68
C THR A 77 -12.38 5.96 4.29
N LEU A 78 -11.54 5.09 3.71
CA LEU A 78 -10.97 5.24 2.37
C LEU A 78 -12.06 5.53 1.31
N ILE A 79 -13.17 4.81 1.30
CA ILE A 79 -14.20 5.00 0.25
C ILE A 79 -15.04 6.28 0.38
N LYS A 80 -14.82 7.09 1.42
CA LYS A 80 -15.59 8.31 1.70
C LYS A 80 -14.80 9.59 1.52
N VAL A 81 -13.48 9.49 1.33
CA VAL A 81 -12.63 10.66 1.11
C VAL A 81 -12.87 11.26 -0.28
N SER A 82 -12.38 12.48 -0.49
CA SER A 82 -12.50 13.17 -1.77
C SER A 82 -11.75 12.45 -2.90
N GLU A 83 -12.07 12.79 -4.15
CA GLU A 83 -11.37 12.20 -5.31
C GLU A 83 -9.87 12.53 -5.29
N SER A 84 -9.51 13.73 -4.84
CA SER A 84 -8.12 14.19 -4.73
C SER A 84 -7.36 13.44 -3.65
N GLU A 85 -7.99 13.17 -2.50
CA GLU A 85 -7.42 12.31 -1.44
C GLU A 85 -7.24 10.86 -1.93
N LEU A 86 -8.23 10.32 -2.67
CA LEU A 86 -8.11 8.99 -3.28
C LEU A 86 -6.98 8.93 -4.33
N GLN A 87 -6.80 9.99 -5.10
CA GLN A 87 -5.73 10.10 -6.08
C GLN A 87 -4.36 10.15 -5.41
N LEU A 88 -4.20 10.97 -4.37
CA LEU A 88 -2.96 11.05 -3.58
C LEU A 88 -2.63 9.69 -2.95
N ALA A 89 -3.61 9.07 -2.29
CA ALA A 89 -3.46 7.74 -1.70
C ALA A 89 -3.04 6.70 -2.74
N LYS A 90 -3.58 6.78 -3.95
CA LYS A 90 -3.21 5.87 -5.05
C LYS A 90 -1.76 6.09 -5.48
N LEU A 91 -1.31 7.34 -5.60
CA LEU A 91 0.07 7.65 -5.95
C LEU A 91 1.06 7.12 -4.90
N ILE A 92 0.80 7.40 -3.62
CA ILE A 92 1.62 6.88 -2.52
C ILE A 92 1.63 5.34 -2.55
N PHE A 93 0.48 4.71 -2.78
CA PHE A 93 0.36 3.26 -2.85
C PHE A 93 1.14 2.63 -4.02
N GLU A 94 1.11 3.24 -5.21
CA GLU A 94 1.82 2.73 -6.40
C GLU A 94 3.35 2.93 -6.34
N HIS A 95 3.80 3.85 -5.49
CA HIS A 95 5.21 4.27 -5.38
C HIS A 95 5.80 4.05 -3.98
N GLN A 96 5.30 3.04 -3.26
CA GLN A 96 5.79 2.65 -1.92
C GLN A 96 7.28 2.30 -1.89
N ASP A 97 7.82 1.82 -3.01
CA ASP A 97 9.24 1.54 -3.21
C ASP A 97 10.10 2.81 -3.28
N LYS A 98 9.50 3.98 -3.52
CA LYS A 98 10.22 5.26 -3.60
C LYS A 98 10.11 6.08 -2.33
N ILE A 99 8.93 6.08 -1.72
CA ILE A 99 8.65 6.83 -0.49
C ILE A 99 7.53 6.16 0.30
N ASP A 100 7.78 5.93 1.59
CA ASP A 100 6.75 5.46 2.51
C ASP A 100 5.84 6.62 2.95
N LEU A 101 4.68 6.28 3.49
CA LEU A 101 3.68 7.26 3.93
C LEU A 101 4.19 8.19 5.03
N ILE A 102 5.01 7.70 5.95
CA ILE A 102 5.54 8.49 7.07
C ILE A 102 6.51 9.56 6.53
N SER A 103 7.43 9.14 5.66
CA SER A 103 8.38 10.01 4.97
C SER A 103 7.67 11.05 4.10
N TRP A 104 6.60 10.66 3.39
CA TRP A 104 5.76 11.60 2.65
C TRP A 104 5.10 12.65 3.56
N ASN A 105 4.52 12.20 4.68
CA ASN A 105 3.87 13.10 5.64
C ASN A 105 4.87 14.10 6.25
N PHE A 106 6.11 13.66 6.54
CA PHE A 106 7.16 14.56 7.01
C PHE A 106 7.58 15.57 5.93
N TYR A 107 7.73 15.13 4.68
CA TYR A 107 8.06 16.02 3.56
C TYR A 107 7.00 17.12 3.38
N ILE A 108 5.71 16.74 3.38
CA ILE A 108 4.62 17.70 3.26
C ILE A 108 4.51 18.60 4.48
N ALA A 109 4.73 18.09 5.70
CA ALA A 109 4.71 18.93 6.90
C ALA A 109 5.81 20.00 6.89
N ASP A 110 7.02 19.65 6.44
CA ASP A 110 8.13 20.59 6.28
C ASP A 110 7.80 21.65 5.20
N ALA A 111 7.34 21.21 4.04
CA ALA A 111 6.90 22.10 2.97
C ALA A 111 5.76 23.03 3.44
N GLN A 112 4.76 22.52 4.15
CA GLN A 112 3.65 23.30 4.69
C GLN A 112 4.14 24.39 5.66
N SER A 113 5.18 24.12 6.45
CA SER A 113 5.74 25.11 7.38
C SER A 113 6.33 26.34 6.68
N MET A 114 6.68 26.19 5.39
CA MET A 114 7.23 27.24 4.54
C MET A 114 6.19 27.90 3.63
N ASN A 115 4.92 27.46 3.68
CA ASN A 115 3.84 27.96 2.84
C ASN A 115 2.69 28.52 3.68
N GLU A 116 2.13 29.66 3.26
CA GLU A 116 0.97 30.28 3.91
C GLU A 116 -0.34 29.59 3.52
N GLU A 117 -0.41 29.06 2.28
CA GLU A 117 -1.56 28.31 1.78
C GLU A 117 -1.49 26.85 2.27
N GLU A 118 -2.66 26.27 2.57
CA GLU A 118 -2.77 24.86 2.93
C GLU A 118 -2.44 24.00 1.70
N LEU A 119 -1.46 23.11 1.84
CA LEU A 119 -1.12 22.09 0.86
C LEU A 119 -2.15 20.97 0.95
N ASP A 120 -3.35 21.24 0.44
CA ASP A 120 -4.43 20.27 0.39
C ASP A 120 -4.10 19.06 -0.52
N ALA A 121 -5.01 18.10 -0.62
CA ALA A 121 -4.78 16.90 -1.41
C ALA A 121 -4.57 17.18 -2.91
N GLU A 122 -5.20 18.21 -3.48
CA GLU A 122 -5.02 18.57 -4.89
C GLU A 122 -3.61 19.08 -5.15
N ILE A 123 -3.13 19.97 -4.29
CA ILE A 123 -1.77 20.49 -4.36
C ILE A 123 -0.75 19.37 -4.11
N GLN A 124 -0.99 18.52 -3.11
CA GLN A 124 -0.12 17.38 -2.81
C GLN A 124 -0.01 16.39 -3.96
N VAL A 125 -1.07 16.15 -4.73
CA VAL A 125 -1.00 15.30 -5.94
C VAL A 125 0.00 15.86 -6.95
N GLU A 126 0.00 17.17 -7.19
CA GLU A 126 0.93 17.80 -8.12
C GLU A 126 2.36 17.80 -7.58
N ILE A 127 2.54 18.07 -6.28
CA ILE A 127 3.84 17.95 -5.62
C ILE A 127 4.37 16.52 -5.75
N PHE A 128 3.56 15.51 -5.46
CA PHE A 128 3.98 14.10 -5.52
C PHE A 128 4.46 13.70 -6.90
N LYS A 129 3.71 14.08 -7.95
CA LYS A 129 4.11 13.82 -9.34
C LYS A 129 5.46 14.47 -9.65
N GLN A 130 5.64 15.74 -9.29
CA GLN A 130 6.90 16.45 -9.54
C GLN A 130 8.06 15.77 -8.80
N VAL A 131 7.95 15.60 -7.49
CA VAL A 131 9.13 15.29 -6.66
C VAL A 131 9.43 13.79 -6.56
N VAL A 132 8.41 12.93 -6.56
CA VAL A 132 8.58 11.46 -6.46
C VAL A 132 8.69 10.81 -7.83
N ILE A 133 7.93 11.28 -8.82
CA ILE A 133 7.86 10.62 -10.13
C ILE A 133 8.84 11.26 -11.11
N GLU A 134 8.75 12.58 -11.34
CA GLU A 134 9.54 13.26 -12.37
C GLU A 134 10.98 13.50 -11.92
N ASP A 135 11.17 14.20 -10.80
CA ASP A 135 12.51 14.56 -10.29
C ASP A 135 13.16 13.39 -9.55
N ASN A 136 12.34 12.43 -9.06
CA ASN A 136 12.77 11.24 -8.34
C ASN A 136 13.80 11.56 -7.24
N ILE A 137 13.50 12.56 -6.41
CA ILE A 137 14.47 13.12 -5.45
C ILE A 137 14.71 12.21 -4.24
N PHE A 138 13.88 11.19 -4.07
CA PHE A 138 14.00 10.21 -2.99
C PHE A 138 14.83 9.01 -3.47
N ASP A 139 15.99 8.81 -2.84
CA ASP A 139 16.88 7.67 -3.06
C ASP A 139 16.86 6.75 -1.83
N MET A 140 15.65 6.38 -1.41
CA MET A 140 15.43 5.50 -0.27
C MET A 140 15.29 4.06 -0.76
N VAL A 141 15.89 3.12 -0.01
CA VAL A 141 15.64 1.69 -0.22
C VAL A 141 14.47 1.31 0.68
N ILE A 142 13.28 1.19 0.10
CA ILE A 142 12.04 0.87 0.81
C ILE A 142 11.46 -0.42 0.24
N ASP A 143 11.17 -1.36 1.14
CA ASP A 143 10.48 -2.59 0.77
C ASP A 143 9.03 -2.25 0.40
N SER A 144 8.62 -2.66 -0.81
CA SER A 144 7.28 -2.47 -1.32
C SER A 144 6.44 -3.71 -1.09
N TYR A 145 5.20 -3.52 -0.62
CA TYR A 145 4.22 -4.61 -0.58
C TYR A 145 3.77 -5.05 -1.97
N LEU A 146 3.88 -4.19 -2.98
CA LEU A 146 3.61 -4.53 -4.36
C LEU A 146 4.79 -5.28 -4.96
N ILE A 147 4.52 -6.46 -5.52
CA ILE A 147 5.47 -7.16 -6.38
C ILE A 147 5.48 -6.44 -7.72
N LYS A 148 6.61 -5.81 -8.03
CA LYS A 148 6.87 -5.29 -9.37
C LYS A 148 7.55 -6.40 -10.15
N ASP A 149 6.99 -6.79 -11.28
CA ASP A 149 7.67 -7.69 -12.21
C ASP A 149 9.00 -7.01 -12.60
N GLU A 150 10.14 -7.56 -12.18
CA GLU A 150 11.42 -7.22 -12.78
C GLU A 150 11.38 -7.75 -14.22
N TYR A 151 11.18 -6.85 -15.19
CA TYR A 151 11.28 -7.16 -16.61
C TYR A 151 12.74 -7.23 -17.06
#